data_AF-A0A7C6EQF4-F1
#
_entry.id   AF-A0A7C6EQF4-F1
#
_cell.length_a   1.000
_cell.length_b   1.000
_cell.length_c   1.000
_cell.angle_alpha   90.00
_cell.angle_beta   90.00
_cell.angle_gamma   90.00
#
_symmetry.space_group_name_H-M   'P 1'
#
loop_
_entity.id
_entity.type
_entity.pdbx_description
1 polymer ?
#
loop_
_entity_poly.entity_id
_entity_poly.type
_entity_poly.pdbx_seq_one_letter_code
_entity_poly.pdbx_strand_id
1 'polypeptide(L)'
;MRRMAVLFLLAGLVAGCSKGKEEKVLARVGKVEITQEQFNAELAQIPERQRAQFEKDKEGFLEELIVREVVRQEAEKRFGPLSAEEVAAHSDTAKTMNPAWFQRMNQLVRTVAETVSVSLDEAKAFYDEHAEQMGGRSFGEIAPMIQAYLRQAKQQEAVESYIDSLRKAAQVWRNEKVVESWNAAQENPVRDALKQGKPVAAVFAVSGYQNTMDLWTNLQAVASDSTQPFRAVLVDLREMGYLARKYNITQVPTLILFDAQGNESSRQIGVQSPEQLRATLMAAGWLRSDSAKGTALP
;
A
#
# COMPACT_ATOMS: atom_id res chain seq x y z
N MET A 1 26.80 -53.79 -53.52
CA MET A 1 25.51 -53.34 -52.92
C MET A 1 25.73 -53.27 -51.41
N ARG A 2 25.87 -52.08 -50.80
CA ARG A 2 24.82 -51.34 -50.03
C ARG A 2 24.10 -52.28 -49.02
N ARG A 3 24.09 -52.10 -47.69
CA ARG A 3 24.25 -50.94 -46.79
C ARG A 3 24.61 -51.40 -45.36
N MET A 4 25.17 -50.44 -44.61
CA MET A 4 25.53 -50.45 -43.19
C MET A 4 24.34 -50.77 -42.24
N ALA A 5 24.66 -51.36 -41.09
CA ALA A 5 23.89 -51.20 -39.86
C ALA A 5 24.77 -50.47 -38.84
N VAL A 6 24.30 -49.30 -38.39
CA VAL A 6 24.93 -48.41 -37.42
C VAL A 6 24.16 -48.54 -36.11
N LEU A 7 24.86 -48.89 -35.03
CA LEU A 7 24.48 -48.58 -33.65
C LEU A 7 24.55 -47.07 -33.47
N PHE A 8 23.53 -46.41 -32.91
CA PHE A 8 23.76 -45.22 -32.10
C PHE A 8 22.74 -45.05 -30.99
N LEU A 9 23.33 -44.88 -29.80
CA LEU A 9 22.78 -44.53 -28.50
C LEU A 9 21.61 -43.55 -28.52
N LEU A 10 20.59 -43.87 -27.72
CA LEU A 10 19.61 -42.93 -27.19
C LEU A 10 20.32 -41.86 -26.36
N ALA A 11 20.38 -40.65 -26.90
CA ALA A 11 20.73 -39.44 -26.17
C ALA A 11 19.55 -39.03 -25.27
N GLY A 12 19.70 -39.24 -23.96
CA GLY A 12 18.92 -38.52 -22.96
C GLY A 12 19.51 -37.13 -22.78
N LEU A 13 18.74 -36.09 -23.11
CA LEU A 13 19.16 -34.71 -22.92
C LEU A 13 17.98 -33.82 -22.50
N VAL A 14 18.24 -33.10 -21.40
CA VAL A 14 17.63 -31.86 -20.92
C VAL A 14 16.30 -31.94 -20.16
N ALA A 15 16.41 -32.18 -18.84
CA ALA A 15 15.50 -31.60 -17.86
C ALA A 15 16.29 -31.23 -16.60
N GLY A 16 17.06 -30.14 -16.66
CA GLY A 16 17.82 -29.68 -15.49
C GLY A 16 18.63 -28.44 -15.78
N CYS A 17 18.02 -27.26 -15.58
CA CYS A 17 18.66 -25.99 -15.15
C CYS A 17 17.68 -24.80 -15.28
N SER A 18 16.55 -24.82 -14.56
CA SER A 18 15.71 -23.62 -14.37
C SER A 18 15.51 -23.24 -12.89
N LYS A 19 15.61 -24.21 -11.96
CA LYS A 19 15.34 -23.99 -10.52
C LYS A 19 16.18 -22.87 -9.88
N GLY A 20 17.45 -22.71 -10.25
CA GLY A 20 18.31 -21.65 -9.68
C GLY A 20 18.12 -20.25 -10.28
N LYS A 21 17.39 -20.13 -11.39
CA LYS A 21 17.08 -18.84 -12.03
C LYS A 21 15.80 -18.25 -11.44
N GLU A 22 14.80 -19.08 -11.16
CA GLU A 22 13.53 -18.63 -10.55
C GLU A 22 13.66 -18.15 -9.11
N GLU A 23 14.58 -18.72 -8.31
CA GLU A 23 14.87 -18.23 -6.95
C GLU A 23 15.41 -16.79 -6.94
N LYS A 24 15.98 -16.32 -8.06
CA LYS A 24 16.50 -14.95 -8.19
C LYS A 24 15.47 -13.96 -8.71
N VAL A 25 14.31 -14.41 -9.19
CA VAL A 25 13.23 -13.54 -9.65
C VAL A 25 12.27 -13.30 -8.50
N LEU A 26 12.05 -12.03 -8.19
CA LEU A 26 11.18 -11.58 -7.09
C LEU A 26 9.77 -11.30 -7.58
N ALA A 27 9.63 -10.76 -8.78
CA ALA A 27 8.35 -10.51 -9.42
C ALA A 27 8.47 -10.51 -10.95
N ARG A 28 7.33 -10.64 -11.63
CA ARG A 28 7.20 -10.49 -13.07
C ARG A 28 6.02 -9.58 -13.38
N VAL A 29 6.21 -8.67 -14.33
CA VAL A 29 5.14 -7.85 -14.90
C VAL A 29 5.08 -8.15 -16.39
N GLY A 30 4.13 -9.00 -16.78
CA GLY A 30 4.09 -9.60 -18.10
C GLY A 30 5.36 -10.41 -18.38
N LYS A 31 6.19 -9.93 -19.31
CA LYS A 31 7.46 -10.60 -19.71
C LYS A 31 8.69 -10.04 -18.99
N VAL A 32 8.55 -8.96 -18.24
CA VAL A 32 9.67 -8.30 -17.56
C VAL A 32 9.85 -8.91 -16.18
N GLU A 33 11.07 -9.36 -15.87
CA GLU A 33 11.44 -9.94 -14.58
C GLU A 33 12.09 -8.87 -13.70
N ILE A 34 11.62 -8.72 -12.46
CA ILE A 34 12.28 -7.96 -11.40
C ILE A 34 13.11 -8.95 -10.59
N THR A 35 14.44 -8.81 -10.67
CA THR A 35 15.38 -9.75 -10.04
C THR A 35 15.88 -9.25 -8.69
N GLN A 36 16.43 -10.15 -7.87
CA GLN A 36 17.09 -9.79 -6.61
C GLN A 36 18.28 -8.84 -6.82
N GLU A 37 19.01 -9.00 -7.92
CA GLU A 37 20.12 -8.10 -8.26
C GLU A 37 19.60 -6.69 -8.54
N GLN A 38 18.54 -6.57 -9.35
CA GLN A 38 17.91 -5.29 -9.63
C GLN A 38 17.32 -4.64 -8.36
N PHE A 39 16.61 -5.42 -7.53
CA PHE A 39 16.08 -4.94 -6.26
C PHE A 39 17.18 -4.35 -5.37
N ASN A 40 18.31 -5.06 -5.22
CA ASN A 40 19.44 -4.59 -4.43
C ASN A 40 20.09 -3.35 -5.03
N ALA A 41 20.22 -3.30 -6.36
CA ALA A 41 20.78 -2.15 -7.07
C ALA A 41 19.92 -0.90 -6.88
N GLU A 42 18.60 -1.01 -7.01
CA GLU A 42 17.64 0.07 -6.79
C GLU A 42 17.67 0.55 -5.33
N LEU A 43 17.70 -0.37 -4.37
CA LEU A 43 17.78 -0.04 -2.95
C LEU A 43 19.08 0.73 -2.61
N ALA A 44 20.20 0.35 -3.22
CA ALA A 44 21.50 0.98 -2.98
C ALA A 44 21.56 2.46 -3.43
N GLN A 45 20.74 2.85 -4.42
CA GLN A 45 20.66 4.23 -4.91
C GLN A 45 19.90 5.17 -3.96
N ILE A 46 19.06 4.61 -3.09
CA ILE A 46 18.30 5.40 -2.13
C ILE A 46 19.29 5.97 -1.09
N PRO A 47 19.23 7.27 -0.76
CA PRO A 47 20.05 7.84 0.31
C PRO A 47 19.90 7.06 1.62
N GLU A 48 20.99 6.86 2.34
CA GLU A 48 21.06 5.97 3.52
C GLU A 48 19.91 6.17 4.52
N ARG A 49 19.57 7.43 4.82
CA ARG A 49 18.46 7.77 5.75
C ARG A 49 17.11 7.24 5.29
N GLN A 50 16.85 7.24 3.99
CA GLN A 50 15.59 6.74 3.41
C GLN A 50 15.66 5.22 3.20
N ARG A 51 16.83 4.69 2.84
CA ARG A 51 17.05 3.27 2.58
C ARG A 51 16.68 2.38 3.77
N ALA A 52 17.02 2.80 4.98
CA ALA A 52 16.73 2.06 6.21
C ALA A 52 15.23 1.71 6.37
N GLN A 53 14.31 2.55 5.86
CA GLN A 53 12.88 2.26 5.89
C GLN A 53 12.51 1.13 4.93
N PHE A 54 13.08 1.13 3.72
CA PHE A 54 12.85 0.09 2.71
C PHE A 54 13.53 -1.24 3.07
N GLU A 55 14.67 -1.20 3.77
CA GLU A 55 15.29 -2.41 4.32
C GLU A 55 14.40 -3.09 5.37
N LYS A 56 13.63 -2.29 6.12
CA LYS A 56 12.60 -2.75 7.06
C LYS A 56 11.26 -3.07 6.40
N ASP A 57 11.02 -2.69 5.15
CA ASP A 57 9.80 -2.96 4.38
C ASP A 57 10.14 -3.41 2.95
N LYS A 58 10.82 -4.56 2.85
CA LYS A 58 11.24 -5.11 1.57
C LYS A 58 10.07 -5.49 0.66
N GLU A 59 8.97 -5.95 1.25
CA GLU A 59 7.74 -6.24 0.50
C GLU A 59 7.19 -4.95 -0.12
N GLY A 60 7.01 -3.88 0.66
CA GLY A 60 6.53 -2.61 0.14
C GLY A 60 7.46 -2.01 -0.90
N PHE A 61 8.78 -2.19 -0.77
CA PHE A 61 9.72 -1.77 -1.82
C PHE A 61 9.54 -2.59 -3.11
N LEU A 62 9.37 -3.91 -3.01
CA LEU A 62 9.10 -4.75 -4.18
C LEU A 62 7.81 -4.32 -4.88
N GLU A 63 6.76 -4.01 -4.12
CA GLU A 63 5.50 -3.49 -4.67
C GLU A 63 5.68 -2.17 -5.42
N GLU A 64 6.50 -1.24 -4.91
CA GLU A 64 6.84 -0.02 -5.65
C GLU A 64 7.52 -0.33 -6.98
N LEU A 65 8.46 -1.28 -7.01
CA LEU A 65 9.13 -1.69 -8.25
C LEU A 65 8.14 -2.30 -9.25
N ILE A 66 7.20 -3.12 -8.77
CA ILE A 66 6.14 -3.71 -9.59
C ILE A 66 5.25 -2.62 -10.18
N VAL A 67 4.73 -1.72 -9.34
CA VAL A 67 3.85 -0.61 -9.79
C VAL A 67 4.57 0.28 -10.78
N ARG A 68 5.83 0.61 -10.50
CA ARG A 68 6.67 1.42 -11.38
C ARG A 68 6.87 0.76 -12.74
N GLU A 69 7.08 -0.56 -12.78
CA GLU A 69 7.17 -1.30 -14.04
C GLU A 69 5.82 -1.34 -14.79
N VAL A 70 4.70 -1.50 -14.09
CA VAL A 70 3.35 -1.41 -14.68
C VAL A 70 3.13 -0.04 -15.33
N VAL A 71 3.45 1.04 -14.62
CA VAL A 71 3.32 2.43 -15.13
C VAL A 71 4.26 2.66 -16.30
N ARG A 72 5.49 2.11 -16.27
CA ARG A 72 6.43 2.17 -17.39
C ARG A 72 5.88 1.49 -18.64
N GLN A 73 5.31 0.29 -18.52
CA GLN A 73 4.70 -0.43 -19.64
C GLN A 73 3.50 0.32 -20.22
N GLU A 74 2.66 0.94 -19.39
CA GLU A 74 1.55 1.75 -19.89
C GLU A 74 2.05 3.04 -20.57
N ALA A 75 3.07 3.70 -20.02
CA ALA A 75 3.68 4.87 -20.65
C ALA A 75 4.30 4.51 -22.02
N GLU A 76 4.96 3.36 -22.11
CA GLU A 76 5.46 2.80 -23.37
C GLU A 76 4.34 2.52 -24.37
N LYS A 77 3.26 1.88 -23.93
CA LYS A 77 2.10 1.58 -24.78
C LYS A 77 1.43 2.84 -25.31
N ARG A 78 1.30 3.88 -24.48
CA ARG A 78 0.59 5.12 -24.83
C ARG A 78 1.43 6.07 -25.68
N PHE A 79 2.72 6.16 -25.41
CA PHE A 79 3.60 7.14 -26.06
C PHE A 79 4.58 6.49 -27.04
N GLY A 80 4.70 5.16 -27.08
CA GLY A 80 5.71 4.42 -27.83
C GLY A 80 6.97 4.11 -26.98
N PRO A 81 7.88 3.26 -27.50
CA PRO A 81 9.16 2.97 -26.86
C PRO A 81 10.08 4.21 -26.86
N LEU A 82 11.06 4.23 -25.96
CA LEU A 82 12.17 5.18 -26.04
C LEU A 82 13.04 4.88 -27.27
N SER A 83 13.51 5.92 -27.94
CA SER A 83 14.51 5.82 -29.01
C SER A 83 15.89 5.44 -28.44
N ALA A 84 16.77 4.92 -29.31
CA ALA A 84 18.13 4.58 -28.93
C ALA A 84 18.93 5.79 -28.40
N GLU A 85 18.63 7.00 -28.90
CA GLU A 85 19.25 8.25 -28.45
C GLU A 85 18.78 8.63 -27.03
N GLU A 86 17.48 8.56 -26.75
CA GLU A 86 16.94 8.79 -25.41
C GLU A 86 17.51 7.79 -24.38
N VAL A 87 17.75 6.56 -24.81
CA VAL A 87 18.39 5.52 -23.99
C VAL A 87 19.88 5.83 -23.78
N ALA A 88 20.60 6.17 -24.85
CA ALA A 88 22.06 6.38 -24.84
C ALA A 88 22.49 7.64 -24.09
N ALA A 89 21.68 8.71 -24.13
CA ALA A 89 21.92 9.97 -23.42
C ALA A 89 22.08 9.80 -21.90
N HIS A 90 21.76 8.63 -21.35
CA HIS A 90 21.84 8.31 -19.93
C HIS A 90 22.56 6.96 -19.65
N SER A 91 23.35 6.45 -20.60
CA SER A 91 23.89 5.07 -20.62
C SER A 91 24.87 4.69 -19.49
N ASP A 92 25.38 5.64 -18.69
CA ASP A 92 26.16 5.33 -17.48
C ASP A 92 25.32 4.65 -16.38
N THR A 93 24.00 4.63 -16.55
CA THR A 93 23.03 4.11 -15.56
C THR A 93 22.40 2.77 -15.95
N ALA A 94 23.15 1.88 -16.61
CA ALA A 94 22.67 0.57 -17.06
C ALA A 94 22.09 -0.34 -15.94
N LYS A 95 22.23 0.03 -14.66
CA LYS A 95 21.71 -0.70 -13.49
C LYS A 95 20.50 -0.04 -12.81
N THR A 96 19.98 1.07 -13.32
CA THR A 96 18.89 1.85 -12.68
C THR A 96 17.86 2.31 -13.70
N MET A 97 16.74 2.86 -13.23
CA MET A 97 15.73 3.50 -14.08
C MET A 97 16.35 4.60 -14.96
N ASN A 98 16.19 4.48 -16.27
CA ASN A 98 16.60 5.52 -17.21
C ASN A 98 15.79 6.82 -16.94
N PRO A 99 16.42 8.00 -16.77
CA PRO A 99 15.72 9.26 -16.54
C PRO A 99 14.66 9.60 -17.60
N ALA A 100 14.83 9.18 -18.85
CA ALA A 100 13.82 9.34 -19.90
C ALA A 100 12.54 8.54 -19.59
N TRP A 101 12.66 7.34 -18.99
CA TRP A 101 11.49 6.61 -18.50
C TRP A 101 10.79 7.35 -17.38
N PHE A 102 11.53 7.96 -16.45
CA PHE A 102 10.94 8.79 -15.39
C PHE A 102 10.11 9.94 -15.97
N GLN A 103 10.64 10.65 -16.97
CA GLN A 103 9.89 11.72 -17.66
C GLN A 103 8.61 11.20 -18.34
N ARG A 104 8.70 10.06 -19.02
CA ARG A 104 7.56 9.47 -19.75
C ARG A 104 6.46 8.97 -18.80
N MET A 105 6.84 8.38 -17.67
CA MET A 105 5.90 8.00 -16.61
C MET A 105 5.24 9.23 -15.98
N ASN A 106 5.99 10.29 -15.71
CA ASN A 106 5.40 11.54 -15.19
C ASN A 106 4.46 12.20 -16.20
N GLN A 107 4.76 12.12 -17.49
CA GLN A 107 3.84 12.56 -18.54
C GLN A 107 2.53 11.77 -18.50
N LEU A 108 2.58 10.43 -18.34
CA LEU A 108 1.37 9.61 -18.18
C LEU A 108 0.53 10.10 -17.00
N VAL A 109 1.13 10.23 -15.83
CA VAL A 109 0.46 10.70 -14.59
C VAL A 109 -0.17 12.07 -14.80
N ARG A 110 0.57 13.00 -15.41
CA ARG A 110 0.08 14.35 -15.71
C ARG A 110 -1.14 14.33 -16.64
N THR A 111 -1.13 13.51 -17.70
CA THR A 111 -2.28 13.42 -18.61
C THR A 111 -3.55 12.92 -17.93
N VAL A 112 -3.44 12.11 -16.88
CA VAL A 112 -4.58 11.67 -16.07
C VAL A 112 -5.08 12.83 -15.21
N ALA A 113 -4.18 13.50 -14.49
CA ALA A 113 -4.52 14.64 -13.64
C ALA A 113 -5.15 15.82 -14.42
N GLU A 114 -4.74 16.05 -15.66
CA GLU A 114 -5.29 17.12 -16.52
C GLU A 114 -6.75 16.89 -16.94
N THR A 115 -7.28 15.66 -16.81
CA THR A 115 -8.71 15.39 -17.09
C THR A 115 -9.65 15.83 -15.96
N VAL A 116 -9.10 16.15 -14.79
CA VAL A 116 -9.87 16.49 -13.58
C VAL A 116 -10.20 17.98 -13.57
N SER A 117 -11.47 18.30 -13.36
CA SER A 117 -11.95 19.67 -13.15
C SER A 117 -12.79 19.77 -11.87
N VAL A 118 -12.90 20.99 -11.34
CA VAL A 118 -13.73 21.30 -10.18
C VAL A 118 -14.63 22.46 -10.54
N SER A 119 -15.93 22.27 -10.32
CA SER A 119 -16.94 23.29 -10.57
C SER A 119 -17.04 24.30 -9.43
N LEU A 120 -17.71 25.43 -9.65
CA LEU A 120 -18.02 26.39 -8.57
C LEU A 120 -19.01 25.80 -7.57
N ASP A 121 -19.96 24.98 -8.03
CA ASP A 121 -20.97 24.36 -7.16
C ASP A 121 -20.32 23.38 -6.18
N GLU A 122 -19.33 22.60 -6.62
CA GLU A 122 -18.56 21.72 -5.75
C GLU A 122 -17.74 22.50 -4.71
N ALA A 123 -17.11 23.61 -5.12
CA ALA A 123 -16.41 24.47 -4.19
C ALA A 123 -17.36 25.11 -3.17
N LYS A 124 -18.57 25.47 -3.60
CA LYS A 124 -19.60 26.00 -2.71
C LYS A 124 -20.08 24.96 -1.71
N ALA A 125 -20.35 23.73 -2.15
CA ALA A 125 -20.74 22.64 -1.25
C ALA A 125 -19.67 22.40 -0.17
N PHE A 126 -18.39 22.34 -0.57
CA PHE A 126 -17.29 22.20 0.38
C PHE A 126 -17.20 23.37 1.36
N TYR A 127 -17.38 24.60 0.89
CA TYR A 127 -17.43 25.79 1.74
C TYR A 127 -18.56 25.69 2.77
N ASP A 128 -19.77 25.35 2.34
CA ASP A 128 -20.96 25.32 3.20
C ASP A 128 -20.80 24.25 4.31
N GLU A 129 -20.15 23.12 4.01
CA GLU A 129 -19.87 22.05 4.98
C GLU A 129 -18.76 22.40 5.99
N HIS A 130 -17.82 23.28 5.61
CA HIS A 130 -16.62 23.59 6.41
C HIS A 130 -16.53 25.06 6.84
N ALA A 131 -17.62 25.83 6.73
CA ALA A 131 -17.63 27.28 6.90
C ALA A 131 -17.06 27.75 8.26
N GLU A 132 -17.33 27.01 9.33
CA GLU A 132 -16.79 27.29 10.67
C GLU A 132 -15.26 27.23 10.71
N GLN A 133 -14.65 26.36 9.90
CA GLN A 133 -13.19 26.19 9.79
C GLN A 133 -12.52 27.29 8.95
N MET A 134 -13.31 28.07 8.21
CA MET A 134 -12.81 29.09 7.27
C MET A 134 -12.58 30.46 7.92
N GLY A 135 -12.71 30.56 9.24
CA GLY A 135 -12.38 31.76 10.01
C GLY A 135 -13.24 32.98 9.67
N GLY A 136 -14.48 32.76 9.24
CA GLY A 136 -15.43 33.83 8.90
C GLY A 136 -15.23 34.49 7.53
N ARG A 137 -14.29 34.00 6.70
CA ARG A 137 -14.08 34.50 5.33
C ARG A 137 -15.25 34.08 4.44
N SER A 138 -15.70 34.96 3.55
CA SER A 138 -16.81 34.68 2.64
C SER A 138 -16.41 33.71 1.51
N PHE A 139 -17.39 33.02 0.94
CA PHE A 139 -17.17 32.11 -0.19
C PHE A 139 -16.45 32.80 -1.36
N GLY A 140 -16.83 34.02 -1.72
CA GLY A 140 -16.20 34.75 -2.81
C GLY A 140 -14.69 34.98 -2.62
N GLU A 141 -14.25 35.17 -1.38
CA GLU A 141 -12.84 35.40 -1.04
C GLU A 141 -11.99 34.12 -1.09
N ILE A 142 -12.62 32.95 -0.86
CA ILE A 142 -11.88 31.68 -0.75
C ILE A 142 -12.23 30.66 -1.82
N ALA A 143 -13.22 30.92 -2.67
CA ALA A 143 -13.61 30.02 -3.75
C ALA A 143 -12.43 29.58 -4.64
N PRO A 144 -11.50 30.48 -5.07
CA PRO A 144 -10.34 30.04 -5.86
C PRO A 144 -9.41 29.10 -5.09
N MET A 145 -9.23 29.33 -3.78
CA MET A 145 -8.40 28.48 -2.92
C MET A 145 -9.05 27.10 -2.72
N ILE A 146 -10.37 27.07 -2.47
CA ILE A 146 -11.14 25.82 -2.34
C ILE A 146 -11.08 25.04 -3.65
N GLN A 147 -11.29 25.70 -4.79
CA GLN A 147 -11.20 25.04 -6.10
C GLN A 147 -9.82 24.46 -6.37
N ALA A 148 -8.74 25.17 -6.01
CA ALA A 148 -7.38 24.64 -6.15
C ALA A 148 -7.14 23.43 -5.23
N TYR A 149 -7.58 23.50 -3.97
CA TYR A 149 -7.49 22.42 -3.01
C TYR A 149 -8.25 21.17 -3.46
N LEU A 150 -9.53 21.32 -3.81
CA LEU A 150 -10.37 20.22 -4.30
C LEU A 150 -9.82 19.62 -5.59
N ARG A 151 -9.27 20.45 -6.48
CA ARG A 151 -8.68 19.97 -7.74
C ARG A 151 -7.45 19.13 -7.46
N GLN A 152 -6.55 19.59 -6.60
CA GLN A 152 -5.37 18.85 -6.19
C GLN A 152 -5.76 17.50 -5.57
N ALA A 153 -6.73 17.48 -4.65
CA ALA A 153 -7.21 16.27 -4.01
C ALA A 153 -7.80 15.27 -5.02
N LYS A 154 -8.69 15.73 -5.90
CA LYS A 154 -9.28 14.89 -6.96
C LYS A 154 -8.26 14.42 -7.99
N GLN A 155 -7.27 15.24 -8.33
CA GLN A 155 -6.18 14.85 -9.24
C GLN A 155 -5.38 13.69 -8.66
N GLN A 156 -5.08 13.76 -7.36
CA GLN A 156 -4.39 12.68 -6.67
C GLN A 156 -5.24 11.40 -6.65
N GLU A 157 -6.52 11.49 -6.27
CA GLU A 157 -7.44 10.34 -6.29
C GLU A 157 -7.56 9.72 -7.68
N ALA A 158 -7.69 10.54 -8.72
CA ALA A 158 -7.78 10.06 -10.10
C ALA A 158 -6.51 9.33 -10.55
N VAL A 159 -5.33 9.84 -10.19
CA VAL A 159 -4.04 9.19 -10.48
C VAL A 159 -3.92 7.88 -9.71
N GLU A 160 -4.25 7.86 -8.42
CA GLU A 160 -4.19 6.65 -7.58
C GLU A 160 -5.14 5.56 -8.12
N SER A 161 -6.39 5.93 -8.42
CA SER A 161 -7.38 5.03 -9.02
C SER A 161 -6.93 4.50 -10.38
N TYR A 162 -6.32 5.36 -11.20
CA TYR A 162 -5.77 4.94 -12.49
C TYR A 162 -4.62 3.94 -12.31
N ILE A 163 -3.65 4.22 -11.45
CA ILE A 163 -2.53 3.30 -11.18
C ILE A 163 -3.03 1.96 -10.63
N ASP A 164 -4.00 1.97 -9.71
CA ASP A 164 -4.61 0.75 -9.20
C ASP A 164 -5.31 -0.06 -10.31
N SER A 165 -6.02 0.62 -11.22
CA SER A 165 -6.64 -0.03 -12.38
C SER A 165 -5.60 -0.67 -13.31
N LEU A 166 -4.46 -0.02 -13.53
CA LEU A 166 -3.36 -0.57 -14.32
C LEU A 166 -2.76 -1.80 -13.63
N ARG A 167 -2.54 -1.74 -12.32
CA ARG A 167 -2.01 -2.86 -11.55
C ARG A 167 -2.94 -4.07 -11.60
N LYS A 168 -4.26 -3.85 -11.48
CA LYS A 168 -5.29 -4.90 -11.57
C LYS A 168 -5.37 -5.51 -12.98
N ALA A 169 -5.16 -4.70 -14.01
CA ALA A 169 -5.18 -5.17 -15.40
C ALA A 169 -3.87 -5.88 -15.82
N ALA A 170 -2.76 -5.60 -15.13
CA ALA A 170 -1.46 -6.16 -15.44
C ALA A 170 -1.36 -7.64 -15.04
N GLN A 171 -0.63 -8.42 -15.83
CA GLN A 171 -0.24 -9.78 -15.47
C GLN A 171 0.94 -9.73 -14.50
N VAL A 172 0.64 -9.63 -13.20
CA VAL A 172 1.66 -9.61 -12.15
C VAL A 172 1.79 -11.00 -11.53
N TRP A 173 3.01 -11.51 -11.48
CA TRP A 173 3.39 -12.65 -10.66
C TRP A 173 4.41 -12.20 -9.62
N ARG A 174 4.29 -12.70 -8.39
CA ARG A 174 5.19 -12.37 -7.29
C ARG A 174 5.67 -13.65 -6.60
N ASN A 175 6.93 -13.64 -6.18
CA ASN A 175 7.51 -14.77 -5.46
C ASN A 175 7.10 -14.71 -3.98
N GLU A 176 5.91 -15.24 -3.67
CA GLU A 176 5.33 -15.19 -2.32
C GLU A 176 6.25 -15.82 -1.25
N LYS A 177 6.98 -16.88 -1.58
CA LYS A 177 7.89 -17.53 -0.61
C LYS A 177 8.99 -16.58 -0.13
N VAL A 178 9.53 -15.76 -1.03
CA VAL A 178 10.56 -14.78 -0.67
C VAL A 178 9.95 -13.67 0.17
N VAL A 179 8.76 -13.17 -0.23
CA VAL A 179 8.03 -12.14 0.52
C VAL A 179 7.68 -12.62 1.94
N GLU A 180 7.18 -13.84 2.08
CA GLU A 180 6.92 -14.50 3.36
C GLU A 180 8.19 -14.58 4.21
N SER A 181 9.34 -14.94 3.62
CA SER A 181 10.62 -15.00 4.34
C SER A 181 11.06 -13.63 4.88
N TRP A 182 10.87 -12.54 4.10
CA TRP A 182 11.17 -11.19 4.54
C TRP A 182 10.24 -10.74 5.66
N ASN A 183 8.95 -11.01 5.50
CA ASN A 183 7.95 -10.70 6.50
C ASN A 183 8.24 -11.46 7.80
N ALA A 184 8.52 -12.76 7.76
CA ALA A 184 8.74 -13.59 8.96
C ALA A 184 9.80 -13.03 9.93
N ALA A 185 10.83 -12.37 9.41
CA ALA A 185 11.89 -11.75 10.19
C ALA A 185 11.54 -10.36 10.76
N GLN A 186 10.45 -9.73 10.30
CA GLN A 186 10.03 -8.40 10.74
C GLN A 186 9.07 -8.49 11.92
N GLU A 187 9.21 -7.60 12.89
CA GLU A 187 8.23 -7.42 13.95
C GLU A 187 6.91 -6.91 13.36
N ASN A 188 5.76 -7.42 13.81
CA ASN A 188 4.48 -6.88 13.32
C ASN A 188 3.38 -7.23 14.33
N PRO A 189 3.04 -6.30 15.25
CA PRO A 189 2.08 -6.57 16.31
C PRO A 189 0.72 -7.07 15.81
N VAL A 190 0.26 -6.54 14.67
CA VAL A 190 -1.02 -6.96 14.05
C VAL A 190 -0.93 -8.40 13.58
N ARG A 191 0.12 -8.76 12.83
CA ARG A 191 0.31 -10.15 12.36
C ARG A 191 0.48 -11.11 13.53
N ASP A 192 1.24 -10.72 14.55
CA ASP A 192 1.48 -11.58 15.71
C ASP A 192 0.21 -11.78 16.55
N ALA A 193 -0.69 -10.80 16.56
CA ALA A 193 -2.04 -10.97 17.11
C ALA A 193 -2.93 -11.86 16.23
N LEU A 194 -2.89 -11.71 14.90
CA LEU A 194 -3.66 -12.54 13.96
C LEU A 194 -3.29 -14.03 14.02
N LYS A 195 -2.02 -14.38 14.32
CA LYS A 195 -1.60 -15.77 14.54
C LYS A 195 -2.37 -16.51 15.64
N GLN A 196 -3.06 -15.77 16.51
CA GLN A 196 -3.88 -16.33 17.58
C GLN A 196 -5.30 -16.72 17.10
N GLY A 197 -5.61 -16.53 15.82
CA GLY A 197 -6.89 -16.93 15.20
C GLY A 197 -8.09 -16.06 15.59
N LYS A 198 -7.86 -14.89 16.20
CA LYS A 198 -8.89 -13.92 16.55
C LYS A 198 -8.82 -12.69 15.63
N PRO A 199 -9.95 -12.04 15.33
CA PRO A 199 -9.96 -10.70 14.73
C PRO A 199 -9.13 -9.70 15.55
N VAL A 200 -8.63 -8.65 14.89
CA VAL A 200 -7.72 -7.66 15.50
C VAL A 200 -8.26 -6.25 15.30
N ALA A 201 -8.41 -5.50 16.38
CA ALA A 201 -8.57 -4.05 16.38
C ALA A 201 -7.19 -3.41 16.57
N ALA A 202 -6.62 -2.87 15.49
CA ALA A 202 -5.29 -2.28 15.49
C ALA A 202 -5.38 -0.75 15.50
N VAL A 203 -4.74 -0.11 16.47
CA VAL A 203 -4.58 1.34 16.52
C VAL A 203 -3.17 1.70 16.06
N PHE A 204 -3.09 2.44 14.97
CA PHE A 204 -1.85 3.03 14.46
C PHE A 204 -1.72 4.45 15.01
N ALA A 205 -0.72 4.68 15.84
CA ALA A 205 -0.51 5.94 16.54
C ALA A 205 0.98 6.28 16.60
N VAL A 206 1.32 7.46 17.14
CA VAL A 206 2.71 7.91 17.33
C VAL A 206 2.85 8.33 18.78
N SER A 207 3.56 7.55 19.60
CA SER A 207 3.79 7.93 21.00
C SER A 207 4.40 9.33 21.10
N GLY A 208 4.22 10.03 22.23
CA GLY A 208 4.73 11.39 22.43
C GLY A 208 3.95 12.51 21.73
N TYR A 209 2.88 12.19 20.99
CA TYR A 209 1.85 13.16 20.60
C TYR A 209 0.53 12.76 21.27
N GLN A 210 0.14 13.51 22.31
CA GLN A 210 -0.93 13.14 23.25
C GLN A 210 -2.23 12.75 22.54
N ASN A 211 -2.68 13.58 21.60
CA ASN A 211 -3.92 13.39 20.85
C ASN A 211 -3.96 12.08 20.03
N THR A 212 -2.82 11.43 19.75
CA THR A 212 -2.81 10.16 19.01
C THR A 212 -2.99 8.94 19.93
N MET A 213 -2.62 9.04 21.20
CA MET A 213 -2.69 7.95 22.17
C MET A 213 -4.07 7.82 22.84
N ASP A 214 -4.91 8.84 22.74
CA ASP A 214 -6.27 8.83 23.27
C ASP A 214 -7.11 7.72 22.61
N LEU A 215 -6.96 7.49 21.30
CA LEU A 215 -7.65 6.41 20.61
C LEU A 215 -7.30 5.04 21.19
N TRP A 216 -6.02 4.80 21.46
CA TRP A 216 -5.57 3.56 22.08
C TRP A 216 -6.14 3.39 23.50
N THR A 217 -6.08 4.46 24.30
CA THR A 217 -6.62 4.48 25.66
C THR A 217 -8.12 4.17 25.68
N ASN A 218 -8.88 4.79 24.77
CA ASN A 218 -10.32 4.56 24.64
C ASN A 218 -10.62 3.13 24.18
N LEU A 219 -9.84 2.57 23.24
CA LEU A 219 -10.00 1.19 22.81
C LEU A 219 -9.72 0.22 23.96
N GLN A 220 -8.68 0.44 24.76
CA GLN A 220 -8.40 -0.38 25.94
C GLN A 220 -9.53 -0.34 26.96
N ALA A 221 -10.15 0.82 27.18
CA ALA A 221 -11.29 0.94 28.09
C ALA A 221 -12.49 0.08 27.61
N VAL A 222 -12.76 0.08 26.30
CA VAL A 222 -13.85 -0.71 25.69
C VAL A 222 -13.49 -2.21 25.60
N ALA A 223 -12.22 -2.54 25.35
CA ALA A 223 -11.71 -3.90 25.15
C ALA A 223 -11.07 -4.51 26.41
N SER A 224 -11.40 -3.98 27.60
CA SER A 224 -10.79 -4.39 28.87
C SER A 224 -11.18 -5.81 29.32
N ASP A 225 -12.25 -6.38 28.75
CA ASP A 225 -12.69 -7.74 29.03
C ASP A 225 -11.86 -8.78 28.23
N SER A 226 -11.18 -9.68 28.93
CA SER A 226 -10.36 -10.75 28.31
C SER A 226 -11.17 -11.78 27.51
N THR A 227 -12.50 -11.83 27.65
CA THR A 227 -13.41 -12.74 26.95
C THR A 227 -13.84 -12.24 25.56
N GLN A 228 -13.42 -11.04 25.17
CA GLN A 228 -13.75 -10.45 23.89
C GLN A 228 -13.33 -11.36 22.71
N PRO A 229 -14.12 -11.38 21.62
CA PRO A 229 -13.84 -12.22 20.47
C PRO A 229 -12.64 -11.72 19.65
N PHE A 230 -12.13 -10.53 19.93
CA PHE A 230 -11.03 -9.88 19.19
C PHE A 230 -9.83 -9.56 20.09
N ARG A 231 -8.71 -9.16 19.48
CA ARG A 231 -7.52 -8.62 20.14
C ARG A 231 -7.36 -7.14 19.85
N ALA A 232 -7.11 -6.32 20.86
CA ALA A 232 -6.70 -4.93 20.67
C ALA A 232 -5.16 -4.83 20.61
N VAL A 233 -4.63 -4.11 19.62
CA VAL A 233 -3.19 -3.96 19.39
C VAL A 233 -2.85 -2.49 19.15
N LEU A 234 -1.78 -2.02 19.78
CA LEU A 234 -1.14 -0.75 19.44
C LEU A 234 0.00 -1.00 18.45
N VAL A 235 0.03 -0.21 17.38
CA VAL A 235 1.17 -0.10 16.47
C VAL A 235 1.73 1.31 16.61
N ASP A 236 2.84 1.43 17.32
CA ASP A 236 3.53 2.72 17.47
C ASP A 236 4.44 2.97 16.26
N LEU A 237 4.01 3.88 15.39
CA LEU A 237 4.71 4.24 14.17
C LEU A 237 5.99 5.05 14.43
N ARG A 238 6.23 5.53 15.65
CA ARG A 238 7.52 6.10 16.02
C ARG A 238 8.62 5.04 15.96
N GLU A 239 8.31 3.84 16.43
CA GLU A 239 9.25 2.71 16.48
C GLU A 239 9.15 1.85 15.21
N MET A 240 7.92 1.68 14.71
CA MET A 240 7.57 0.78 13.62
C MET A 240 7.10 1.54 12.37
N GLY A 241 7.75 2.67 12.04
CA GLY A 241 7.31 3.56 10.95
C GLY A 241 7.19 2.89 9.56
N TYR A 242 7.86 1.76 9.34
CA TYR A 242 7.71 0.96 8.12
C TYR A 242 6.30 0.34 7.99
N LEU A 243 5.61 0.08 9.10
CA LEU A 243 4.23 -0.42 9.09
C LEU A 243 3.22 0.64 8.61
N ALA A 244 3.57 1.93 8.65
CA ALA A 244 2.72 2.97 8.07
C ALA A 244 2.51 2.73 6.56
N ARG A 245 3.58 2.37 5.84
CA ARG A 245 3.49 2.04 4.41
C ARG A 245 2.70 0.75 4.19
N LYS A 246 3.04 -0.31 4.93
CA LYS A 246 2.42 -1.65 4.80
C LYS A 246 0.90 -1.61 4.97
N TYR A 247 0.39 -0.80 5.91
CA TYR A 247 -1.05 -0.68 6.19
C TYR A 247 -1.68 0.59 5.58
N ASN A 248 -0.97 1.29 4.70
CA ASN A 248 -1.41 2.53 4.06
C ASN A 248 -1.95 3.57 5.08
N ILE A 249 -1.15 3.85 6.11
CA ILE A 249 -1.46 4.85 7.15
C ILE A 249 -0.96 6.21 6.68
N THR A 250 -1.88 7.03 6.20
CA THR A 250 -1.61 8.41 5.74
C THR A 250 -1.91 9.45 6.82
N GLN A 251 -2.69 9.09 7.84
CA GLN A 251 -3.09 9.95 8.94
C GLN A 251 -3.04 9.17 10.26
N VAL A 252 -2.69 9.85 11.35
CA VAL A 252 -2.68 9.28 12.70
C VAL A 252 -3.51 10.13 13.67
N PRO A 253 -4.17 9.51 14.66
CA PRO A 253 -4.29 8.07 14.83
C PRO A 253 -5.28 7.45 13.84
N THR A 254 -5.11 6.16 13.53
CA THR A 254 -6.04 5.39 12.69
C THR A 254 -6.38 4.05 13.36
N LEU A 255 -7.66 3.72 13.46
CA LEU A 255 -8.16 2.39 13.81
C LEU A 255 -8.38 1.58 12.54
N ILE A 256 -7.89 0.35 12.52
CA ILE A 256 -8.22 -0.65 11.50
C ILE A 256 -8.73 -1.92 12.17
N LEU A 257 -9.85 -2.43 11.69
CA LEU A 257 -10.41 -3.72 12.10
C LEU A 257 -10.06 -4.79 11.08
N PHE A 258 -9.30 -5.80 11.50
CA PHE A 258 -8.96 -6.97 10.71
C PHE A 258 -9.82 -8.17 11.14
N ASP A 259 -10.37 -8.91 10.18
CA ASP A 259 -11.00 -10.19 10.47
C ASP A 259 -9.96 -11.24 10.92
N ALA A 260 -10.42 -12.44 11.29
CA ALA A 260 -9.52 -13.52 11.75
C ALA A 260 -8.57 -14.04 10.65
N GLN A 261 -8.86 -13.74 9.38
CA GLN A 261 -8.03 -14.08 8.23
C GLN A 261 -7.01 -12.97 7.91
N GLY A 262 -7.13 -11.80 8.55
CA GLY A 262 -6.27 -10.64 8.35
C GLY A 262 -6.77 -9.67 7.28
N ASN A 263 -7.99 -9.82 6.77
CA ASN A 263 -8.56 -8.85 5.83
C ASN A 263 -9.05 -7.62 6.58
N GLU A 264 -8.79 -6.43 6.02
CA GLU A 264 -9.33 -5.17 6.52
C GLU A 264 -10.86 -5.16 6.31
N SER A 265 -11.60 -5.10 7.41
CA SER A 265 -13.06 -5.03 7.44
C SER A 265 -13.57 -3.60 7.65
N SER A 266 -12.77 -2.74 8.27
CA SER A 266 -13.15 -1.35 8.58
C SER A 266 -11.93 -0.49 8.91
N ARG A 267 -12.04 0.82 8.64
CA ARG A 267 -11.02 1.83 8.94
C ARG A 267 -11.64 3.13 9.41
N GLN A 268 -11.09 3.71 10.46
CA GLN A 268 -11.49 5.01 10.98
C GLN A 268 -10.27 5.87 11.30
N ILE A 269 -10.27 7.09 10.76
CA ILE A 269 -9.20 8.06 10.94
C ILE A 269 -9.61 9.03 12.05
N GLY A 270 -8.65 9.39 12.90
CA GLY A 270 -8.84 10.31 14.01
C GLY A 270 -9.21 9.63 15.33
N VAL A 271 -9.31 10.45 16.37
CA VAL A 271 -9.66 9.97 17.72
C VAL A 271 -11.15 9.65 17.77
N GLN A 272 -11.48 8.51 18.35
CA GLN A 272 -12.84 8.09 18.62
C GLN A 272 -13.12 8.08 20.12
N SER A 273 -14.31 8.50 20.52
CA SER A 273 -14.81 8.33 21.88
C SER A 273 -15.07 6.84 22.19
N PRO A 274 -15.14 6.43 23.46
CA PRO A 274 -15.52 5.07 23.83
C PRO A 274 -16.89 4.64 23.25
N GLU A 275 -17.84 5.56 23.11
CA GLU A 275 -19.16 5.28 22.53
C GLU A 275 -19.07 4.99 21.03
N GLN A 276 -18.30 5.80 20.29
CA GLN A 276 -18.04 5.57 18.87
C GLN A 276 -17.32 4.23 18.64
N LEU A 277 -16.34 3.90 19.47
CA LEU A 277 -15.63 2.62 19.41
C LEU A 277 -16.57 1.43 19.66
N ARG A 278 -17.45 1.52 20.67
CA ARG A 278 -18.47 0.50 20.90
C ARG A 278 -19.37 0.31 19.67
N ALA A 279 -19.82 1.41 19.06
CA ALA A 279 -20.64 1.35 17.86
C ALA A 279 -19.89 0.66 16.69
N THR A 280 -18.63 1.03 16.45
CA THR A 280 -17.77 0.41 15.42
C THR A 280 -17.61 -1.09 15.67
N LEU A 281 -17.31 -1.50 16.90
CA LEU A 281 -17.12 -2.91 17.26
C LEU A 281 -18.42 -3.71 17.25
N MET A 282 -19.57 -3.11 17.59
CA MET A 282 -20.89 -3.73 17.44
C MET A 282 -21.25 -3.91 15.96
N ALA A 283 -20.96 -2.93 15.11
CA ALA A 283 -21.18 -3.04 13.66
C ALA A 283 -20.32 -4.16 13.03
N ALA A 284 -19.13 -4.40 13.57
CA ALA A 284 -18.30 -5.55 13.21
C ALA A 284 -18.80 -6.89 13.80
N GLY A 285 -19.82 -6.88 14.65
CA GLY A 285 -20.35 -8.06 15.35
C GLY A 285 -19.45 -8.55 16.49
N TRP A 286 -18.50 -7.74 16.95
CA TRP A 286 -17.51 -8.12 17.97
C TRP A 286 -17.94 -7.74 19.39
N LEU A 287 -18.93 -6.86 19.53
CA LEU A 287 -19.61 -6.56 20.78
C LEU A 287 -21.10 -6.82 20.65
N ARG A 288 -21.74 -7.17 21.77
CA ARG A 288 -23.21 -7.24 21.89
C ARG A 288 -23.72 -5.97 22.54
N SER A 289 -24.95 -5.56 22.24
CA SER A 289 -25.58 -4.45 22.95
C SER A 289 -25.80 -4.81 24.41
N ASP A 290 -25.54 -3.86 25.31
CA ASP A 290 -25.70 -4.04 26.76
C ASP A 290 -27.15 -4.29 27.21
N SER A 291 -28.12 -4.28 26.28
CA SER A 291 -29.54 -4.58 26.55
C SER A 291 -29.82 -6.03 26.96
N ALA A 292 -28.83 -6.92 27.01
CA ALA A 292 -29.00 -8.30 27.52
C ALA A 292 -28.70 -8.47 29.02
N LYS A 293 -28.28 -7.41 29.74
CA LYS A 293 -28.10 -7.45 31.20
C LYS A 293 -29.06 -6.49 31.89
N GLY A 294 -30.25 -6.97 32.24
CA GLY A 294 -31.05 -6.35 33.31
C GLY A 294 -32.53 -6.16 33.05
N THR A 295 -33.30 -7.25 33.02
CA THR A 295 -34.63 -7.29 33.67
C THR A 295 -34.82 -8.66 34.30
N ALA A 296 -33.99 -8.97 35.28
CA ALA A 296 -34.43 -9.80 36.40
C ALA A 296 -34.65 -8.82 37.55
N LEU A 297 -35.87 -8.27 37.62
CA LEU A 297 -36.36 -7.65 38.85
C LEU A 297 -36.87 -8.77 39.76
N PRO A 298 -36.69 -8.64 41.09
CA PRO A 298 -36.95 -9.68 42.08
C PRO A 298 -38.41 -10.11 42.17
#